data_AF-A0A961PCJ2-F1
#
_entry.id   AF-A0A961PCJ2-F1
#
_cell.length_a   1.000
_cell.length_b   1.000
_cell.length_c   1.000
_cell.angle_alpha   90.00
_cell.angle_beta   90.00
_cell.angle_gamma   90.00
#
_symmetry.space_group_name_H-M   'P 1'
#
loop_
_entity.id
_entity.type
_entity.pdbx_description
1 polymer ?
#
loop_
_entity_poly.entity_id
_entity_poly.type
_entity_poly.pdbx_seq_one_letter_code
_entity_poly.pdbx_strand_id
1 'polypeptide(L)' 'MSARLEGWGRLIDRAQPMRFTFDGKRYRGFAGDTLASALLGSGRLVMGRSFK' A
#
# COMPACT_ATOMS: atom_id res chain seq x y z
N MET A 1 9.62 4.79 -6.77
CA MET A 1 8.45 5.48 -7.34
C MET A 1 7.20 4.89 -6.73
N SER A 2 6.23 5.72 -6.31
CA SER A 2 4.92 5.24 -5.88
C SER A 2 4.04 5.02 -7.12
N ALA A 3 3.28 3.93 -7.17
CA ALA A 3 2.33 3.66 -8.25
C ALA A 3 0.98 4.37 -8.05
N ARG A 4 0.89 5.30 -7.08
CA ARG A 4 -0.36 5.99 -6.75
C ARG A 4 -0.61 7.12 -7.72
N LEU A 5 -1.86 7.23 -8.17
CA LEU A 5 -2.35 8.37 -8.94
C LEU A 5 -2.27 9.65 -8.10
N GLU A 6 -1.75 10.72 -8.67
CA GLU A 6 -1.72 12.04 -8.03
C GLU A 6 -3.12 12.66 -8.03
N GLY A 7 -3.55 13.26 -6.91
CA GLY A 7 -4.86 13.88 -6.77
C GLY A 7 -6.05 12.93 -6.53
N TRP A 8 -5.83 11.60 -6.53
CA TRP A 8 -6.87 10.60 -6.29
C TRP A 8 -6.66 9.80 -4.99
N GLY A 9 -7.70 9.10 -4.53
CA GLY A 9 -7.72 8.38 -3.26
C GLY A 9 -8.44 9.15 -2.16
N ARG A 10 -9.75 9.35 -2.32
CA ARG A 10 -10.60 10.13 -1.41
C ARG A 10 -10.66 9.57 0.03
N LEU A 11 -10.33 8.31 0.20
CA LEU A 11 -10.45 7.58 1.48
C LEU A 11 -9.12 7.45 2.22
N ILE A 12 -8.03 8.05 1.72
CA ILE A 12 -6.71 7.97 2.36
C ILE A 12 -6.22 9.37 2.76
N ASP A 13 -5.61 9.47 3.93
CA ASP A 13 -4.97 10.69 4.41
C ASP A 13 -3.47 10.64 4.15
N ARG A 14 -3.04 11.36 3.10
CA ARG A 14 -1.63 11.43 2.68
C ARG A 14 -0.74 12.22 3.64
N ALA A 15 -1.31 13.02 4.54
CA ALA A 15 -0.56 13.72 5.58
C ALA A 15 -0.16 12.81 6.74
N GLN A 16 -0.78 11.62 6.84
CA GLN A 16 -0.54 10.65 7.90
C GLN A 16 0.09 9.36 7.36
N PRO A 17 1.41 9.36 7.07
CA PRO A 17 2.11 8.15 6.63
C PRO A 17 2.22 7.13 7.77
N MET A 18 1.91 5.87 7.46
CA MET A 18 2.02 4.73 8.36
C MET A 18 3.05 3.72 7.85
N ARG A 19 3.78 3.09 8.76
CA ARG A 19 4.78 2.06 8.44
C ARG A 19 4.28 0.70 8.89
N PHE A 20 4.45 -0.31 8.04
CA PHE A 20 4.11 -1.69 8.38
C PHE A 20 5.12 -2.65 7.74
N THR A 21 5.14 -3.89 8.22
CA THR A 21 5.95 -4.96 7.64
C THR A 21 5.00 -5.99 7.04
N PHE A 22 5.31 -6.42 5.81
CA PHE A 22 4.62 -7.49 5.12
C PHE A 22 5.66 -8.39 4.47
N ASP A 23 5.54 -9.70 4.66
CA ASP A 23 6.45 -10.69 4.08
C ASP A 23 7.95 -10.40 4.38
N GLY A 24 8.23 -9.99 5.63
CA GLY A 24 9.57 -9.60 6.09
C GLY A 24 10.09 -8.26 5.56
N LYS A 25 9.36 -7.57 4.68
CA LYS A 25 9.76 -6.29 4.09
C LYS A 25 8.96 -5.13 4.66
N ARG A 26 9.64 -4.00 4.88
CA ARG A 26 9.00 -2.75 5.36
C ARG A 26 8.37 -1.99 4.21
N TYR A 27 7.13 -1.56 4.42
CA TYR A 27 6.33 -0.77 3.51
C TYR A 27 5.80 0.49 4.19
N ARG A 28 5.32 1.43 3.37
CA ARG A 28 4.60 2.62 3.81
C ARG A 28 3.21 2.64 3.18
N GLY A 29 2.22 2.92 4.02
CA GLY A 29 0.86 3.28 3.62
C GLY A 29 0.50 4.63 4.22
N PHE A 30 -0.77 4.96 4.15
CA PHE A 30 -1.39 6.16 4.67
C PHE A 30 -2.59 5.79 5.51
N ALA A 31 -2.98 6.65 6.46
CA ALA A 31 -4.20 6.40 7.22
C ALA A 31 -5.40 6.23 6.25
N GLY A 32 -6.22 5.20 6.47
CA GLY A 32 -7.31 4.83 5.58
C GLY A 32 -6.94 3.83 4.47
N ASP A 33 -5.65 3.55 4.25
CA ASP A 33 -5.26 2.42 3.41
C ASP A 33 -5.67 1.09 4.07
N THR A 34 -6.15 0.15 3.25
CA THR A 34 -6.10 -1.29 3.57
C THR A 34 -4.71 -1.86 3.23
N LEU A 35 -4.36 -3.02 3.79
CA LEU A 35 -3.08 -3.71 3.49
C LEU A 35 -2.86 -3.87 1.97
N ALA A 36 -3.88 -4.31 1.23
CA ALA A 36 -3.80 -4.48 -0.22
C ALA A 36 -3.58 -3.16 -0.96
N SER A 37 -4.32 -2.10 -0.61
CA SER A 37 -4.16 -0.78 -1.24
C SER A 37 -2.80 -0.15 -0.94
N ALA A 38 -2.26 -0.34 0.27
CA ALA A 38 -0.94 0.12 0.63
C ALA A 38 0.16 -0.60 -0.16
N LEU A 39 0.04 -1.93 -0.31
CA LEU A 39 0.96 -2.74 -1.11
C LEU A 39 0.90 -2.32 -2.59
N LEU A 40 -0.29 -2.19 -3.17
CA LEU A 40 -0.48 -1.72 -4.55
C LEU A 40 0.15 -0.33 -4.75
N GLY A 41 -0.15 0.62 -3.87
CA GLY A 41 0.39 1.98 -3.94
C GLY A 41 1.91 2.06 -3.77
N SER A 42 2.51 1.04 -3.13
CA SER A 42 3.97 0.88 -3.02
C SER A 42 4.61 0.18 -4.24
N GLY A 43 3.81 -0.17 -5.26
CA GLY A 43 4.27 -0.85 -6.48
C GLY A 43 4.33 -2.37 -6.37
N ARG A 44 3.77 -2.97 -5.30
CA ARG A 44 3.70 -4.43 -5.15
C ARG A 44 2.41 -4.94 -5.80
N LEU A 45 2.53 -5.58 -6.96
CA LEU A 45 1.39 -6.10 -7.74
C LEU A 45 1.02 -7.56 -7.40
N VAL A 46 1.98 -8.35 -6.91
CA VAL A 46 1.77 -9.76 -6.55
C VAL A 46 1.91 -9.91 -5.03
N MET A 47 0.82 -10.21 -4.33
CA MET A 47 0.78 -10.33 -2.87
C MET A 47 0.74 -11.79 -2.40
N GLY A 48 0.36 -12.69 -3.29
CA GLY A 48 0.26 -14.11 -3.06
C GLY A 48 -0.11 -14.82 -4.36
N ARG A 49 0.29 -16.07 -4.49
CA ARG A 49 -0.15 -16.96 -5.57
C ARG A 49 -1.08 -18.01 -4.98
N SER A 50 -1.99 -18.54 -5.79
CA SER A 50 -2.89 -19.63 -5.37
C SER A 50 -2.10 -20.75 -4.68
N PHE A 51 -2.67 -21.29 -3.60
CA PHE A 51 -2.22 -22.58 -3.06
C PHE A 51 -2.65 -23.66 -4.07
N LYS A 52 -1.73 -24.54 -4.46
CA LYS A 52 -1.99 -25.73 -5.26
C LYS A 52 -1.49 -26.93 -4.49
#